data_AF-A0A0U5NSZ5-F1
#
_entry.id   AF-A0A0U5NSZ5-F1
#
_cell.length_a   1.000
_cell.length_b   1.000
_cell.length_c   1.000
_cell.angle_alpha   90.00
_cell.angle_beta   90.00
_cell.angle_gamma   90.00
#
_symmetry.space_group_name_H-M   'P 1'
#
loop_
_entity.id
_entity.type
_entity.pdbx_description
1 polymer ?
#
loop_
_entity_poly.entity_id
_entity_poly.type
_entity_poly.pdbx_seq_one_letter_code
_entity_poly.pdbx_strand_id
1 'polypeptide(L)'
;MSERDTQQIIMAVQKATVLMDPVFKLTAAGAALLITYLARMVKEHKIKKGEFKNVQEFMKATDGQYNIVNVPVPTTADGLKWLGSEGFGKEMDSLREMGVRVQLMPDLNKSDGFEQLMIQSDDMELFSGWYERYLQRQMRGGEHLTQDLQNLTNGKTTLVSIPFEENESKLVHDFEKLGINYSILPDLNVGDGEIQIMVASSDIDTVKYWYGMYQNDQLAKGNEVKDMNYVNMEDYTQTGNMTEEEYINTASPELQKANEKYENRKYGEIENSVIKQENRIRSTEDVAYEQYHNNPGFTEITINKETLVEKSSFAQNEKIKESGLFASRIPTTYGKDEQTLILPNEQVFLTDDGKTYIAFLEKDKSPLVMLANGMPVSVTERKNGEKLFRDYYDKVEREFYKKEQLSHTANKVQESAKSMATEKIPSVPIKIK
;
A
#
# COMPACT_ATOMS: atom_id res chain seq x y z
N MET A 1 -26.14 -12.55 -33.00
CA MET A 1 -25.17 -11.76 -32.21
C MET A 1 -24.30 -11.00 -33.18
N SER A 2 -24.14 -9.69 -32.97
CA SER A 2 -23.28 -8.88 -33.85
C SER A 2 -21.80 -9.06 -33.50
N GLU A 3 -20.91 -8.77 -34.44
CA GLU A 3 -19.45 -8.76 -34.22
C GLU A 3 -19.05 -7.84 -33.05
N ARG A 4 -19.81 -6.75 -32.82
CA ARG A 4 -19.65 -5.83 -31.68
C ARG A 4 -19.98 -6.46 -30.34
N ASP A 5 -21.05 -7.27 -30.27
CA ASP A 5 -21.45 -7.93 -29.02
C ASP A 5 -20.43 -9.00 -28.64
N THR A 6 -19.90 -9.70 -29.65
CA THR A 6 -18.86 -10.71 -29.48
C THR A 6 -17.53 -10.07 -29.03
N GLN A 7 -17.15 -8.92 -29.59
CA GLN A 7 -15.98 -8.16 -29.12
C GLN A 7 -16.13 -7.61 -27.70
N GLN A 8 -17.33 -7.17 -27.29
CA GLN A 8 -17.57 -6.70 -25.92
C GLN A 8 -17.48 -7.82 -24.90
N ILE A 9 -18.01 -9.00 -25.22
CA ILE A 9 -17.93 -10.19 -24.35
C ILE A 9 -16.48 -10.67 -24.26
N ILE A 10 -15.76 -10.75 -25.38
CA ILE A 10 -14.33 -11.09 -25.40
C ILE A 10 -13.51 -10.08 -24.59
N MET A 11 -13.82 -8.78 -24.69
CA MET A 11 -13.18 -7.73 -23.90
C MET A 11 -13.50 -7.79 -22.41
N ALA A 12 -14.74 -8.14 -22.03
CA ALA A 12 -15.10 -8.32 -20.62
C ALA A 12 -14.36 -9.53 -20.03
N VAL A 13 -14.25 -10.61 -20.79
CA VAL A 13 -13.48 -11.81 -20.43
C VAL A 13 -11.97 -11.49 -20.38
N GLN A 14 -11.42 -10.72 -21.32
CA GLN A 14 -10.03 -10.28 -21.29
C GLN A 14 -9.72 -9.35 -20.11
N LYS A 15 -10.64 -8.42 -19.76
CA LYS A 15 -10.49 -7.54 -18.60
C LYS A 15 -10.50 -8.35 -17.30
N ALA A 16 -11.38 -9.35 -17.19
CA ALA A 16 -11.39 -10.29 -16.09
C ALA A 16 -10.10 -11.14 -16.03
N THR A 17 -9.54 -11.51 -17.19
CA THR A 17 -8.30 -12.32 -17.28
C THR A 17 -7.05 -11.51 -16.90
N VAL A 18 -6.97 -10.23 -17.27
CA VAL A 18 -5.89 -9.30 -16.86
C VAL A 18 -5.97 -8.99 -15.35
N LEU A 19 -7.18 -8.82 -14.81
CA LEU A 19 -7.41 -8.69 -13.36
C LEU A 19 -7.13 -9.98 -12.57
N MET A 20 -7.12 -11.14 -13.24
CA MET A 20 -6.82 -12.45 -12.64
C MET A 20 -5.35 -12.86 -12.79
N ASP A 21 -4.50 -12.04 -13.42
CA ASP A 21 -3.06 -12.27 -13.47
C ASP A 21 -2.43 -11.97 -12.09
N PRO A 22 -1.75 -12.94 -11.44
CA PRO A 22 -1.13 -12.75 -10.12
C PRO A 22 -0.14 -11.59 -10.06
N VAL A 23 0.43 -11.18 -11.20
CA VAL A 23 1.39 -10.07 -11.29
C VAL A 23 0.72 -8.71 -11.19
N PHE A 24 -0.57 -8.59 -11.53
CA PHE A 24 -1.32 -7.33 -11.59
C PHE A 24 -1.96 -6.91 -10.27
N LYS A 25 -1.90 -7.75 -9.23
CA LYS A 25 -2.92 -7.75 -8.17
C LYS A 25 -2.68 -6.93 -6.90
N LEU A 26 -1.50 -6.38 -6.61
CA LEU A 26 -1.24 -5.98 -5.21
C LEU A 26 -0.89 -4.53 -4.88
N THR A 27 -0.75 -3.60 -5.82
CA THR A 27 -0.52 -2.17 -5.45
C THR A 27 -1.35 -1.18 -6.27
N ALA A 28 -1.34 -1.25 -7.60
CA ALA A 28 -2.02 -0.24 -8.44
C ALA A 28 -3.57 -0.33 -8.40
N ALA A 29 -4.14 -1.54 -8.30
CA ALA A 29 -5.60 -1.73 -8.26
C ALA A 29 -6.21 -1.26 -6.93
N GLY A 30 -5.56 -1.57 -5.80
CA GLY A 30 -5.97 -1.13 -4.46
C GLY A 30 -5.88 0.39 -4.31
N ALA A 31 -4.75 0.99 -4.71
CA ALA A 31 -4.57 2.43 -4.72
C ALA A 31 -5.64 3.16 -5.57
N ALA A 32 -5.93 2.68 -6.78
CA ALA A 32 -6.96 3.26 -7.64
C ALA A 32 -8.36 3.14 -7.03
N LEU A 33 -8.66 2.02 -6.36
CA LEU A 33 -9.92 1.80 -5.65
C LEU A 33 -10.08 2.79 -4.49
N LEU A 34 -9.06 2.92 -3.64
CA LEU A 34 -9.02 3.85 -2.51
C LEU A 34 -9.24 5.29 -2.95
N ILE A 35 -8.46 5.73 -3.93
CA ILE A 35 -8.54 7.09 -4.47
C ILE A 35 -9.92 7.37 -5.06
N THR A 36 -10.48 6.41 -5.80
CA THR A 36 -11.83 6.54 -6.37
C THR A 36 -12.87 6.67 -5.28
N TYR A 37 -12.80 5.83 -4.24
CA TYR A 37 -13.73 5.84 -3.13
C TYR A 37 -13.69 7.19 -2.39
N LEU A 38 -12.50 7.65 -1.98
CA LEU A 38 -12.34 8.91 -1.27
C LEU A 38 -12.79 10.12 -2.12
N ALA A 39 -12.51 10.12 -3.43
CA ALA A 39 -12.97 11.17 -4.34
C ALA A 39 -14.52 11.24 -4.39
N ARG A 40 -15.21 10.10 -4.38
CA ARG A 40 -16.68 10.06 -4.29
C ARG A 40 -17.16 10.62 -2.96
N MET A 41 -16.51 10.28 -1.85
CA MET A 41 -16.89 10.79 -0.55
C MET A 41 -16.68 12.31 -0.41
N VAL A 42 -15.65 12.88 -1.06
CA VAL A 42 -15.49 14.33 -1.17
C VAL A 42 -16.62 14.96 -1.97
N LYS A 43 -17.03 14.33 -3.08
CA LYS A 43 -18.16 14.78 -3.92
C LYS A 43 -19.49 14.74 -3.17
N GLU A 44 -19.66 13.77 -2.28
CA GLU A 44 -20.81 13.64 -1.38
C GLU A 44 -20.72 14.53 -0.13
N HIS A 45 -19.68 15.35 -0.01
CA HIS A 45 -19.41 16.21 1.14
C HIS A 45 -19.32 15.43 2.47
N LYS A 46 -18.93 14.15 2.40
CA LYS A 46 -18.74 13.27 3.57
C LYS A 46 -17.33 13.33 4.13
N ILE A 47 -16.35 13.60 3.27
CA ILE A 47 -14.93 13.78 3.62
C ILE A 47 -14.46 15.15 3.15
N LYS A 48 -13.55 15.79 3.90
CA LYS A 48 -13.02 17.10 3.50
C LYS A 48 -12.04 16.94 2.34
N LYS A 49 -12.07 17.90 1.41
CA LYS A 49 -11.11 17.95 0.29
C LYS A 49 -9.65 17.96 0.73
N GLY A 50 -9.34 18.58 1.87
CA GLY A 50 -7.99 18.60 2.44
C GLY A 50 -7.52 17.22 2.92
N GLU A 51 -8.39 16.44 3.57
CA GLU A 51 -8.07 15.09 4.04
C GLU A 51 -7.77 14.16 2.85
N PHE A 52 -8.57 14.24 1.80
CA PHE A 52 -8.30 13.53 0.55
C PHE A 52 -6.96 13.96 -0.09
N LYS A 53 -6.69 15.27 -0.18
CA LYS A 53 -5.42 15.77 -0.75
C LYS A 53 -4.20 15.24 0.00
N ASN A 54 -4.26 15.19 1.32
CA ASN A 54 -3.16 14.68 2.14
C ASN A 54 -2.88 13.20 1.87
N VAL A 55 -3.93 12.36 1.73
CA VAL A 55 -3.77 10.95 1.33
C VAL A 55 -3.12 10.84 -0.04
N GLN A 56 -3.58 11.63 -1.03
CA GLN A 56 -2.98 11.63 -2.37
C GLN A 56 -1.50 12.04 -2.36
N GLU A 57 -1.17 13.07 -1.59
CA GLU A 57 0.22 13.55 -1.47
C GLU A 57 1.10 12.52 -0.77
N PHE A 58 0.58 11.83 0.24
CA PHE A 58 1.31 10.77 0.92
C PHE A 58 1.56 9.58 0.00
N MET A 59 0.54 9.06 -0.67
CA MET A 59 0.68 7.95 -1.64
C MET A 59 1.70 8.26 -2.74
N LYS A 60 1.78 9.52 -3.17
CA LYS A 60 2.79 9.98 -4.14
C LYS A 60 4.18 10.05 -3.53
N ALA A 61 4.31 10.59 -2.33
CA ALA A 61 5.59 10.73 -1.64
C ALA A 61 6.19 9.37 -1.25
N THR A 62 5.36 8.35 -1.06
CA THR A 62 5.79 6.98 -0.76
C THR A 62 5.86 6.08 -1.99
N ASP A 63 5.56 6.59 -3.20
CA ASP A 63 5.48 5.79 -4.43
C ASP A 63 4.62 4.52 -4.28
N GLY A 64 3.52 4.62 -3.52
CA GLY A 64 2.64 3.49 -3.23
C GLY A 64 3.19 2.46 -2.24
N GLN A 65 4.39 2.67 -1.68
CA GLN A 65 4.98 1.83 -0.63
C GLN A 65 4.52 2.29 0.74
N TYR A 66 3.30 1.91 1.10
CA TYR A 66 2.73 2.21 2.41
C TYR A 66 1.97 1.01 2.97
N ASN A 67 1.76 1.05 4.28
CA ASN A 67 0.91 0.14 5.03
C ASN A 67 -0.25 0.95 5.61
N ILE A 68 -1.47 0.44 5.53
CA ILE A 68 -2.61 1.00 6.27
C ILE A 68 -2.71 0.22 7.58
N VAL A 69 -2.71 0.94 8.70
CA VAL A 69 -2.74 0.33 10.04
C VAL A 69 -3.89 0.93 10.84
N ASN A 70 -4.67 0.04 11.45
CA ASN A 70 -5.76 0.37 12.34
C ASN A 70 -5.22 0.70 13.74
N VAL A 71 -5.56 1.86 14.31
CA VAL A 71 -5.05 2.29 15.63
C VAL A 71 -6.22 2.51 16.58
N PRO A 72 -6.32 1.73 17.68
CA PRO A 72 -7.42 1.85 18.62
C PRO A 72 -7.34 3.16 19.40
N VAL A 73 -8.44 3.88 19.46
CA VAL A 73 -8.58 5.17 20.14
C VAL A 73 -9.67 5.06 21.20
N PRO A 74 -9.40 5.45 22.46
CA PRO A 74 -10.42 5.43 23.51
C PRO A 74 -11.69 6.17 23.08
N THR A 75 -12.85 5.53 23.23
CA THR A 75 -14.18 6.10 23.00
C THR A 75 -14.90 6.40 24.32
N THR A 76 -15.81 7.37 24.29
CA THR A 76 -16.75 7.66 25.36
C THR A 76 -17.87 6.63 25.38
N ALA A 77 -18.68 6.63 26.45
CA ALA A 77 -19.87 5.80 26.56
C ALA A 77 -20.88 6.02 25.41
N ASP A 78 -20.84 7.18 24.75
CA ASP A 78 -21.68 7.51 23.59
C ASP A 78 -21.05 7.08 22.25
N GLY A 79 -19.96 6.29 22.28
CA GLY A 79 -19.25 5.81 21.09
C GLY A 79 -18.42 6.88 20.37
N LEU A 80 -18.23 8.05 20.98
CA LEU A 80 -17.45 9.15 20.39
C LEU A 80 -16.00 9.05 20.86
N LYS A 81 -15.01 9.18 19.97
CA LYS A 81 -13.60 9.18 20.37
C LYS A 81 -13.34 10.20 21.48
N TRP A 82 -12.93 9.72 22.66
CA TRP A 82 -12.69 10.49 23.90
C TRP A 82 -11.47 11.40 23.79
N LEU A 83 -10.58 11.14 22.83
CA LEU A 83 -9.46 12.01 22.54
C LEU A 83 -10.00 13.38 22.13
N GLY A 84 -10.10 14.30 23.10
CA GLY A 84 -10.13 15.72 22.82
C GLY A 84 -9.00 16.00 21.83
N SER A 85 -9.25 16.91 20.89
CA SER A 85 -8.48 17.13 19.65
C SER A 85 -6.94 17.21 19.77
N GLU A 86 -6.39 17.28 20.98
CA GLU A 86 -4.95 17.30 21.29
C GLU A 86 -4.33 15.90 21.55
N GLY A 87 -5.12 14.90 21.96
CA GLY A 87 -4.57 13.63 22.47
C GLY A 87 -3.92 12.76 21.39
N PHE A 88 -4.66 12.47 20.31
CA PHE A 88 -4.11 11.72 19.17
C PHE A 88 -3.10 12.54 18.36
N GLY A 89 -3.25 13.88 18.36
CA GLY A 89 -2.29 14.79 17.73
C GLY A 89 -0.88 14.64 18.30
N LYS A 90 -0.75 14.50 19.63
CA LYS A 90 0.55 14.25 20.28
C LYS A 90 1.18 12.92 19.89
N GLU A 91 0.36 11.88 19.73
CA GLU A 91 0.83 10.57 19.26
C GLU A 91 1.34 10.64 17.81
N MET A 92 0.65 11.39 16.95
CA MET A 92 1.10 11.68 15.58
C MET A 92 2.38 12.51 15.53
N ASP A 93 2.52 13.51 16.40
CA ASP A 93 3.72 14.33 16.49
C ASP A 93 4.92 13.50 16.98
N SER A 94 4.70 12.62 17.97
CA SER A 94 5.70 11.67 18.45
C SER A 94 6.21 10.73 17.34
N LEU A 95 5.32 10.18 16.52
CA LEU A 95 5.68 9.37 15.36
C LEU A 95 6.57 10.15 14.38
N ARG A 96 6.21 11.41 14.08
CA ARG A 96 7.00 12.28 13.19
C ARG A 96 8.36 12.65 13.78
N GLU A 97 8.42 12.91 15.08
CA GLU A 97 9.68 13.17 15.80
C GLU A 97 10.61 11.95 15.80
N MET A 98 10.04 10.73 15.82
CA MET A 98 10.77 9.48 15.65
C MET A 98 11.24 9.23 14.20
N GLY A 99 10.88 10.10 13.26
CA GLY A 99 11.22 9.97 11.83
C GLY A 99 10.26 9.09 11.03
N VAL A 100 9.13 8.67 11.60
CA VAL A 100 8.11 7.89 10.88
C VAL A 100 7.33 8.81 9.95
N ARG A 101 7.36 8.49 8.65
CA ARG A 101 6.51 9.14 7.64
C ARG A 101 5.12 8.54 7.75
N VAL A 102 4.22 9.34 8.35
CA VAL A 102 2.85 8.93 8.69
C VAL A 102 1.82 9.95 8.21
N GLN A 103 0.70 9.45 7.70
CA GLN A 103 -0.47 10.23 7.32
C GLN A 103 -1.74 9.64 7.94
N LEU A 104 -2.55 10.50 8.57
CA LEU A 104 -3.88 10.12 9.06
C LEU A 104 -4.84 9.95 7.89
N MET A 105 -5.56 8.83 7.84
CA MET A 105 -6.62 8.60 6.86
C MET A 105 -7.93 9.26 7.29
N PRO A 106 -8.83 9.57 6.34
CA PRO A 106 -10.20 9.95 6.67
C PRO A 106 -10.88 8.83 7.47
N ASP A 107 -11.49 9.18 8.60
CA ASP A 107 -12.25 8.22 9.39
C ASP A 107 -13.60 7.92 8.72
N LEU A 108 -13.77 6.67 8.26
CA LEU A 108 -14.99 6.20 7.60
C LEU A 108 -16.06 5.70 8.58
N ASN A 109 -15.71 5.50 9.86
CA ASN A 109 -16.61 5.01 10.89
C ASN A 109 -16.25 5.55 12.29
N LYS A 110 -16.73 6.75 12.59
CA LYS A 110 -16.42 7.46 13.85
C LYS A 110 -16.83 6.74 15.14
N SER A 111 -17.65 5.70 15.03
CA SER A 111 -18.16 4.91 16.15
C SER A 111 -17.40 3.61 16.40
N ASP A 112 -16.47 3.22 15.54
CA ASP A 112 -15.69 1.98 15.71
C ASP A 112 -14.58 2.13 16.77
N GLY A 113 -14.22 3.36 17.12
CA GLY A 113 -13.14 3.63 18.06
C GLY A 113 -11.75 3.43 17.49
N PHE A 114 -11.56 3.53 16.17
CA PHE A 114 -10.25 3.41 15.52
C PHE A 114 -9.93 4.60 14.62
N GLU A 115 -8.66 4.96 14.55
CA GLU A 115 -8.11 5.82 13.51
C GLU A 115 -7.23 4.98 12.59
N GLN A 116 -7.32 5.18 11.27
CA GLN A 116 -6.44 4.50 10.33
C GLN A 116 -5.27 5.40 9.91
N LEU A 117 -4.06 4.85 9.95
CA LEU A 117 -2.82 5.53 9.58
C LEU A 117 -2.23 4.90 8.33
N MET A 118 -1.73 5.72 7.42
CA MET A 118 -0.82 5.30 6.36
C MET A 118 0.61 5.51 6.85
N ILE A 119 1.40 4.44 6.85
CA ILE A 119 2.81 4.44 7.26
C ILE A 119 3.65 4.08 6.04
N GLN A 120 4.76 4.79 5.80
CA GLN A 120 5.69 4.38 4.74
C GLN A 120 6.31 3.03 5.10
N SER A 121 6.35 2.09 4.15
CA SER A 121 6.77 0.71 4.42
C SER A 121 8.19 0.59 5.03
N ASP A 122 9.11 1.46 4.63
CA ASP A 122 10.48 1.51 5.20
C ASP A 122 10.52 1.90 6.69
N ASP A 123 9.47 2.58 7.18
CA ASP A 123 9.41 3.08 8.55
C ASP A 123 8.65 2.12 9.49
N MET A 124 8.22 0.96 8.97
CA MET A 124 7.42 -0.01 9.72
C MET A 124 8.15 -0.53 10.96
N GLU A 125 9.48 -0.69 10.94
CA GLU A 125 10.22 -1.13 12.11
C GLU A 125 10.12 -0.11 13.27
N LEU A 126 10.29 1.18 12.95
CA LEU A 126 10.16 2.28 13.91
C LEU A 126 8.72 2.40 14.41
N PHE A 127 7.75 2.28 13.49
CA PHE A 127 6.34 2.30 13.82
C PHE A 127 5.94 1.14 14.74
N SER A 128 6.33 -0.10 14.43
CA SER A 128 6.00 -1.29 15.24
C SER A 128 6.48 -1.13 16.68
N GLY A 129 7.70 -0.64 16.89
CA GLY A 129 8.19 -0.37 18.24
C GLY A 129 7.39 0.70 18.99
N TRP A 130 6.91 1.74 18.29
CA TRP A 130 5.99 2.71 18.88
C TRP A 130 4.61 2.11 19.16
N TYR A 131 4.09 1.33 18.23
CA TYR A 131 2.74 0.77 18.23
C TYR A 131 2.57 -0.25 19.36
N GLU A 132 3.53 -1.14 19.57
CA GLU A 132 3.53 -2.05 20.72
C GLU A 132 3.43 -1.30 22.06
N ARG A 133 4.25 -0.24 22.22
CA ARG A 133 4.21 0.61 23.43
C ARG A 133 2.89 1.36 23.56
N TYR A 134 2.29 1.76 22.45
CA TYR A 134 0.99 2.41 22.43
C TYR A 134 -0.09 1.44 22.92
N LEU A 135 -0.17 0.25 22.32
CA LEU A 135 -1.15 -0.79 22.65
C LEU A 135 -1.04 -1.24 24.11
N GLN A 136 0.17 -1.39 24.64
CA GLN A 136 0.39 -1.70 26.05
C GLN A 136 -0.23 -0.67 27.01
N ARG A 137 -0.26 0.62 26.63
CA ARG A 137 -0.93 1.69 27.41
C ARG A 137 -2.45 1.65 27.28
N GLN A 138 -2.98 1.01 26.24
CA GLN A 138 -4.41 0.92 25.97
C GLN A 138 -5.06 -0.35 26.52
N MET A 139 -4.29 -1.32 27.03
CA MET A 139 -4.83 -2.55 27.60
C MET A 139 -5.74 -2.27 28.82
N ARG A 140 -6.77 -3.10 28.99
CA ARG A 140 -7.83 -2.94 30.00
C ARG A 140 -8.12 -4.27 30.71
N GLY A 141 -8.89 -4.25 31.79
CA GLY A 141 -9.33 -5.47 32.48
C GLY A 141 -8.32 -6.03 33.49
N GLY A 142 -8.83 -6.84 34.43
CA GLY A 142 -8.13 -7.34 35.62
C GLY A 142 -8.24 -6.41 36.84
N GLU A 143 -8.05 -6.94 38.06
CA GLU A 143 -7.93 -6.14 39.30
C GLU A 143 -6.70 -5.22 39.30
N HIS A 144 -5.77 -5.43 38.36
CA HIS A 144 -4.42 -4.90 38.33
C HIS A 144 -4.16 -4.29 36.96
N LEU A 145 -3.69 -3.03 36.91
CA LEU A 145 -3.32 -2.34 35.66
C LEU A 145 -2.18 -3.14 34.96
N THR A 146 -1.97 -2.95 33.66
CA THR A 146 -0.87 -3.58 32.88
C THR A 146 0.47 -3.68 33.62
N GLN A 147 0.82 -2.60 34.32
CA GLN A 147 2.06 -2.47 35.08
C GLN A 147 2.09 -3.41 36.29
N ASP A 148 0.95 -3.61 36.94
CA ASP A 148 0.78 -4.54 38.05
C ASP A 148 0.85 -6.00 37.57
N LEU A 149 0.27 -6.36 36.42
CA LEU A 149 0.39 -7.72 35.88
C LEU A 149 1.84 -8.08 35.53
N GLN A 150 2.58 -7.16 34.90
CA GLN A 150 4.00 -7.36 34.61
C GLN A 150 4.86 -7.42 35.88
N ASN A 151 4.56 -6.56 36.87
CA ASN A 151 5.27 -6.55 38.16
C ASN A 151 4.94 -7.80 38.99
N LEU A 152 3.70 -8.27 38.98
CA LEU A 152 3.21 -9.43 39.75
C LEU A 152 3.71 -10.76 39.17
N THR A 153 3.92 -10.81 37.85
CA THR A 153 4.37 -12.02 37.14
C THR A 153 5.88 -12.04 36.86
N ASN A 154 6.64 -11.00 37.23
CA ASN A 154 8.02 -10.78 36.79
C ASN A 154 8.16 -10.89 35.25
N GLY A 155 7.19 -10.36 34.51
CA GLY A 155 7.14 -10.40 33.05
C GLY A 155 6.80 -11.76 32.44
N LYS A 156 6.38 -12.76 33.23
CA LYS A 156 5.93 -14.06 32.73
C LYS A 156 4.45 -14.01 32.37
N THR A 157 4.18 -13.44 31.20
CA THR A 157 2.84 -13.41 30.62
C THR A 157 2.80 -14.19 29.32
N THR A 158 1.61 -14.66 28.99
CA THR A 158 1.29 -15.38 27.76
C THR A 158 0.17 -14.64 27.05
N LEU A 159 0.38 -14.29 25.79
CA LEU A 159 -0.65 -13.69 24.95
C LEU A 159 -1.42 -14.80 24.21
N VAL A 160 -2.74 -14.72 24.26
CA VAL A 160 -3.64 -15.73 23.72
C VAL A 160 -4.73 -15.04 22.91
N SER A 161 -5.02 -15.57 21.73
CA SER A 161 -6.20 -15.22 20.93
C SER A 161 -7.28 -16.27 21.18
N ILE A 162 -8.45 -15.82 21.63
CA ILE A 162 -9.59 -16.68 21.96
C ILE A 162 -10.76 -16.35 21.03
N PRO A 163 -11.29 -17.31 20.25
CA PRO A 163 -12.51 -17.14 19.47
C PRO A 163 -13.75 -16.94 20.38
N PHE A 164 -13.95 -15.72 20.89
CA PHE A 164 -14.95 -15.38 21.92
C PHE A 164 -15.36 -13.89 21.92
N GLU A 165 -15.20 -13.16 20.82
CA GLU A 165 -15.46 -11.70 20.73
C GLU A 165 -16.88 -11.30 21.21
N GLU A 166 -17.92 -12.05 20.83
CA GLU A 166 -19.32 -11.71 21.10
C GLU A 166 -19.72 -11.67 22.59
N ASN A 167 -18.90 -12.17 23.50
CA ASN A 167 -19.25 -12.32 24.92
C ASN A 167 -18.14 -11.86 25.89
N GLU A 168 -17.39 -10.81 25.54
CA GLU A 168 -16.35 -10.23 26.42
C GLU A 168 -16.82 -10.03 27.87
N SER A 169 -18.02 -9.48 28.08
CA SER A 169 -18.60 -9.28 29.43
C SER A 169 -18.65 -10.57 30.28
N LYS A 170 -18.93 -11.72 29.64
CA LYS A 170 -18.96 -13.02 30.31
C LYS A 170 -17.54 -13.48 30.64
N LEU A 171 -16.60 -13.31 29.72
CA LEU A 171 -15.19 -13.61 29.94
C LEU A 171 -14.67 -12.84 31.15
N VAL A 172 -14.90 -11.53 31.18
CA VAL A 172 -14.48 -10.65 32.29
C VAL A 172 -15.01 -11.16 33.63
N HIS A 173 -16.32 -11.40 33.72
CA HIS A 173 -16.96 -11.87 34.94
C HIS A 173 -16.48 -13.27 35.39
N ASP A 174 -16.27 -14.18 34.45
CA ASP A 174 -15.79 -15.53 34.76
C ASP A 174 -14.32 -15.49 35.20
N PHE A 175 -13.48 -14.68 34.56
CA PHE A 175 -12.06 -14.55 34.90
C PHE A 175 -11.86 -13.92 36.28
N GLU A 176 -12.66 -12.90 36.63
CA GLU A 176 -12.68 -12.32 37.98
C GLU A 176 -13.04 -13.38 39.04
N LYS A 177 -14.05 -14.21 38.79
CA LYS A 177 -14.44 -15.28 39.72
C LYS A 177 -13.40 -16.38 39.85
N LEU A 178 -12.70 -16.68 38.77
CA LEU A 178 -11.62 -17.67 38.73
C LEU A 178 -10.31 -17.12 39.32
N GLY A 179 -10.24 -15.82 39.64
CA GLY A 179 -9.03 -15.17 40.14
C GLY A 179 -7.90 -15.18 39.12
N ILE A 180 -8.23 -15.15 37.83
CA ILE A 180 -7.24 -15.13 36.74
C ILE A 180 -6.65 -13.73 36.67
N ASN A 181 -5.32 -13.63 36.61
CA ASN A 181 -4.64 -12.36 36.38
C ASN A 181 -4.49 -12.15 34.87
N TYR A 182 -5.24 -11.20 34.33
CA TYR A 182 -5.29 -10.94 32.89
C TYR A 182 -5.37 -9.44 32.56
N SER A 183 -5.09 -9.13 31.31
CA SER A 183 -5.40 -7.88 30.66
C SER A 183 -5.89 -8.16 29.24
N ILE A 184 -6.95 -7.48 28.82
CA ILE A 184 -7.53 -7.51 27.48
C ILE A 184 -6.80 -6.47 26.62
N LEU A 185 -6.32 -6.90 25.46
CA LEU A 185 -5.75 -6.02 24.46
C LEU A 185 -6.88 -5.43 23.62
N PRO A 186 -6.71 -4.22 23.05
CA PRO A 186 -7.65 -3.71 22.06
C PRO A 186 -7.79 -4.71 20.91
N ASP A 187 -9.00 -5.00 20.47
CA ASP A 187 -9.18 -5.72 19.22
C ASP A 187 -8.67 -4.84 18.06
N LEU A 188 -7.81 -5.35 17.18
CA LEU A 188 -7.27 -4.57 16.06
C LEU A 188 -8.00 -4.86 14.74
N ASN A 189 -8.83 -5.92 14.72
CA ASN A 189 -9.50 -6.46 13.53
C ASN A 189 -10.92 -6.93 13.87
N VAL A 190 -11.79 -5.95 14.17
CA VAL A 190 -13.17 -6.18 14.62
C VAL A 190 -13.94 -7.07 13.64
N GLY A 191 -14.58 -8.10 14.19
CA GLY A 191 -15.40 -9.05 13.43
C GLY A 191 -14.66 -10.29 12.93
N ASP A 192 -13.39 -10.50 13.29
CA ASP A 192 -12.71 -11.78 13.11
C ASP A 192 -13.13 -12.85 14.13
N GLY A 193 -13.90 -12.46 15.15
CA GLY A 193 -14.46 -13.31 16.18
C GLY A 193 -13.51 -13.60 17.33
N GLU A 194 -12.31 -12.99 17.35
CA GLU A 194 -11.28 -13.27 18.33
C GLU A 194 -11.09 -12.13 19.34
N ILE A 195 -10.82 -12.48 20.60
CA ILE A 195 -10.39 -11.55 21.64
C ILE A 195 -8.96 -11.87 22.03
N GLN A 196 -8.11 -10.84 22.11
CA GLN A 196 -6.72 -11.00 22.52
C GLN A 196 -6.56 -10.65 24.00
N ILE A 197 -6.01 -11.61 24.74
CA ILE A 197 -5.80 -11.49 26.18
C ILE A 197 -4.36 -11.83 26.55
N MET A 198 -3.77 -11.00 27.40
CA MET A 198 -2.51 -11.28 28.06
C MET A 198 -2.80 -11.82 29.45
N VAL A 199 -2.33 -13.03 29.74
CA VAL A 199 -2.57 -13.70 31.03
C VAL A 199 -1.27 -14.03 31.72
N ALA A 200 -1.26 -14.10 33.05
CA ALA A 200 -0.14 -14.67 33.78
C ALA A 200 0.11 -16.11 33.29
N SER A 201 1.36 -16.46 32.99
CA SER A 201 1.66 -17.81 32.47
C SER A 201 1.29 -18.93 33.46
N SER A 202 1.14 -18.64 34.76
CA SER A 202 0.63 -19.58 35.76
C SER A 202 -0.85 -19.92 35.59
N ASP A 203 -1.63 -19.01 35.00
CA ASP A 203 -3.09 -19.09 34.94
C ASP A 203 -3.58 -19.67 33.60
N ILE A 204 -2.64 -19.97 32.68
CA ILE A 204 -2.95 -20.44 31.32
C ILE A 204 -3.74 -21.75 31.31
N ASP A 205 -3.48 -22.66 32.24
CA ASP A 205 -4.20 -23.94 32.30
C ASP A 205 -5.64 -23.75 32.80
N THR A 206 -5.87 -22.75 33.67
CA THR A 206 -7.22 -22.33 34.08
C THR A 206 -7.98 -21.73 32.90
N VAL A 207 -7.32 -20.90 32.08
CA VAL A 207 -7.89 -20.32 30.86
C VAL A 207 -8.28 -21.40 29.86
N LYS A 208 -7.41 -22.39 29.60
CA LYS A 208 -7.73 -23.54 28.73
C LYS A 208 -8.92 -24.33 29.24
N TYR A 209 -8.97 -24.59 30.55
CA TYR A 209 -10.09 -25.32 31.14
C TYR A 209 -11.41 -24.58 30.97
N TRP A 210 -11.42 -23.26 31.25
CA TRP A 210 -12.59 -22.41 31.05
C TRP A 210 -13.05 -22.41 29.58
N TYR A 211 -12.12 -22.26 28.63
CA TYR A 211 -12.47 -22.25 27.22
C TYR A 211 -12.95 -23.62 26.72
N GLY A 212 -12.34 -24.72 27.19
CA GLY A 212 -12.78 -26.07 26.88
C GLY A 212 -14.21 -26.36 27.36
N MET A 213 -14.61 -25.80 28.50
CA MET A 213 -16.00 -25.86 28.97
C MET A 213 -16.95 -25.12 28.01
N TYR A 214 -16.55 -23.94 27.51
CA TYR A 214 -17.33 -23.23 26.50
C TYR A 214 -17.42 -23.99 25.18
N GLN A 215 -16.31 -24.57 24.68
CA GLN A 215 -16.31 -25.37 23.46
C GLN A 215 -17.27 -26.57 23.60
N ASN A 216 -17.25 -27.26 24.75
CA ASN A 216 -18.18 -28.37 25.02
C ASN A 216 -19.65 -27.91 25.02
N ASP A 217 -19.95 -26.75 25.61
CA ASP A 217 -21.30 -26.16 25.60
C ASP A 217 -21.77 -25.79 24.19
N GLN A 218 -20.86 -25.32 23.32
CA GLN A 218 -21.18 -25.02 21.91
C GLN A 218 -21.36 -26.28 21.09
N LEU A 219 -20.52 -27.29 21.29
CA LEU A 219 -20.65 -28.60 20.65
C LEU A 219 -21.97 -29.27 21.01
N ALA A 220 -22.41 -29.16 22.28
CA ALA A 220 -23.72 -29.65 22.71
C ALA A 220 -24.89 -28.94 22.01
N LYS A 221 -24.70 -27.71 21.53
CA LYS A 221 -25.67 -26.93 20.74
C LYS A 221 -25.54 -27.16 19.23
N GLY A 222 -24.58 -27.97 18.78
CA GLY A 222 -24.32 -28.25 17.38
C GLY A 222 -23.41 -27.22 16.69
N ASN A 223 -22.75 -26.35 17.45
CA ASN A 223 -21.80 -25.35 16.95
C ASN A 223 -20.37 -25.86 17.17
N GLU A 224 -19.55 -25.82 16.12
CA GLU A 224 -18.11 -26.10 16.21
C GLU A 224 -17.36 -24.77 16.33
N VAL A 225 -16.51 -24.63 17.36
CA VAL A 225 -15.72 -23.42 17.60
C VAL A 225 -14.24 -23.78 17.51
N LYS A 226 -13.45 -22.89 16.89
CA LYS A 226 -12.00 -23.03 16.76
C LYS A 226 -11.33 -23.13 18.13
N ASP A 227 -10.11 -23.68 18.16
CA ASP A 227 -9.27 -23.67 19.34
C ASP A 227 -8.68 -22.28 19.61
N MET A 228 -8.34 -22.00 20.86
CA MET A 228 -7.53 -20.83 21.21
C MET A 228 -6.11 -20.98 20.67
N ASN A 229 -5.50 -19.86 20.30
CA ASN A 229 -4.14 -19.82 19.76
C ASN A 229 -3.22 -18.99 20.65
N TYR A 230 -1.96 -19.43 20.77
CA TYR A 230 -0.92 -18.59 21.33
C TYR A 230 -0.43 -17.65 20.23
N VAL A 231 -0.45 -16.36 20.54
CA VAL A 231 0.05 -15.34 19.61
C VAL A 231 1.13 -14.54 20.31
N ASN A 232 2.08 -14.00 19.56
CA ASN A 232 3.09 -13.10 20.08
C ASN A 232 2.68 -11.64 19.76
N MET A 233 3.41 -10.66 20.31
CA MET A 233 3.06 -9.24 20.11
C MET A 233 3.19 -8.80 18.65
N GLU A 234 4.18 -9.34 17.92
CA GLU A 234 4.40 -9.05 16.50
C GLU A 234 3.21 -9.56 15.67
N ASP A 235 2.84 -10.83 15.82
CA ASP A 235 1.69 -11.44 15.13
C ASP A 235 0.39 -10.67 15.43
N TYR A 236 0.20 -10.27 16.70
CA TYR A 236 -0.95 -9.47 17.10
C TYR A 236 -0.94 -8.08 16.45
N THR A 237 0.17 -7.35 16.46
CA THR A 237 0.21 -6.03 15.80
C THR A 237 -0.03 -6.11 14.29
N GLN A 238 0.31 -7.24 13.67
CA GLN A 238 0.06 -7.45 12.25
C GLN A 238 -1.42 -7.62 11.91
N THR A 239 -2.29 -8.03 12.86
CA THR A 239 -3.74 -8.12 12.62
C THR A 239 -4.37 -6.76 12.41
N GLY A 240 -3.73 -5.68 12.89
CA GLY A 240 -4.14 -4.31 12.63
C GLY A 240 -3.78 -3.79 11.23
N ASN A 241 -3.02 -4.53 10.43
CA ASN A 241 -2.74 -4.14 9.05
C ASN A 241 -3.95 -4.36 8.16
N MET A 242 -4.19 -3.42 7.26
CA MET A 242 -5.34 -3.43 6.37
C MET A 242 -4.91 -3.23 4.93
N THR A 243 -5.63 -3.89 4.03
CA THR A 243 -5.66 -3.55 2.61
C THR A 243 -6.53 -2.31 2.37
N GLU A 244 -6.40 -1.70 1.20
CA GLU A 244 -7.30 -0.61 0.79
C GLU A 244 -8.77 -1.05 0.76
N GLU A 245 -9.04 -2.31 0.39
CA GLU A 245 -10.38 -2.88 0.36
C GLU A 245 -10.97 -3.01 1.77
N GLU A 246 -10.19 -3.58 2.71
CA GLU A 246 -10.60 -3.70 4.12
C GLU A 246 -10.87 -2.34 4.74
N TYR A 247 -10.00 -1.35 4.49
CA TYR A 247 -10.23 0.03 4.94
C TYR A 247 -11.55 0.60 4.38
N ILE A 248 -11.85 0.41 3.11
CA ILE A 248 -13.12 0.88 2.53
C ILE A 248 -14.32 0.15 3.16
N ASN A 249 -14.16 -1.11 3.53
CA ASN A 249 -15.22 -1.92 4.11
C ASN A 249 -15.56 -1.52 5.55
N THR A 250 -14.67 -0.83 6.28
CA THR A 250 -15.00 -0.29 7.61
C THR A 250 -16.02 0.83 7.56
N ALA A 251 -16.29 1.39 6.38
CA ALA A 251 -17.18 2.51 6.21
C ALA A 251 -18.55 2.30 6.86
N SER A 252 -19.00 3.31 7.59
CA SER A 252 -20.33 3.28 8.21
C SER A 252 -21.45 3.01 7.19
N PRO A 253 -22.60 2.44 7.61
CA PRO A 253 -23.71 2.15 6.71
C PRO A 253 -24.21 3.38 5.91
N GLU A 254 -24.01 4.59 6.45
CA GLU A 254 -24.32 5.84 5.75
C GLU A 254 -23.38 6.09 4.55
N LEU A 255 -22.07 5.90 4.74
CA LEU A 255 -21.08 6.08 3.67
C LEU A 255 -21.18 4.97 2.62
N GLN A 256 -21.44 3.73 3.04
CA GLN A 256 -21.69 2.62 2.12
C GLN A 256 -22.86 2.94 1.17
N LYS A 257 -24.02 3.36 1.72
CA LYS A 257 -25.17 3.80 0.92
C LYS A 257 -24.87 4.97 -0.01
N ALA A 258 -24.02 5.91 0.42
CA ALA A 258 -23.58 7.02 -0.41
C ALA A 258 -22.73 6.56 -1.60
N ASN A 259 -21.97 5.46 -1.45
CA ASN A 259 -21.13 4.88 -2.49
C ASN A 259 -21.89 3.93 -3.45
N GLU A 260 -22.90 3.20 -2.97
CA GLU A 260 -23.71 2.23 -3.76
C GLU A 260 -24.21 2.82 -5.09
N LYS A 261 -24.58 4.10 -5.12
CA LYS A 261 -25.08 4.78 -6.33
C LYS A 261 -24.04 4.89 -7.46
N TYR A 262 -22.78 4.56 -7.20
CA TYR A 262 -21.67 4.58 -8.15
C TYR A 262 -21.20 3.19 -8.60
N GLU A 263 -21.59 2.10 -7.93
CA GLU A 263 -21.02 0.76 -8.19
C GLU A 263 -21.30 0.21 -9.60
N ASN A 264 -22.33 0.73 -10.26
CA ASN A 264 -22.69 0.37 -11.63
C ASN A 264 -22.56 1.54 -12.63
N ARG A 265 -21.91 2.64 -12.24
CA ARG A 265 -21.71 3.81 -13.11
C ARG A 265 -20.30 3.82 -13.68
N LYS A 266 -20.17 4.31 -14.92
CA LYS A 266 -18.86 4.72 -15.45
C LYS A 266 -18.27 5.79 -14.53
N TYR A 267 -16.96 5.74 -14.33
CA TYR A 267 -16.21 6.79 -13.63
C TYR A 267 -16.63 8.18 -14.15
N GLY A 268 -16.94 9.12 -13.25
CA GLY A 268 -17.30 10.49 -13.61
C GLY A 268 -16.08 11.33 -14.01
N GLU A 269 -16.27 12.62 -14.26
CA GLU A 269 -15.17 13.51 -14.72
C GLU A 269 -14.05 13.67 -13.67
N ILE A 270 -14.40 13.69 -12.39
CA ILE A 270 -13.44 13.83 -11.29
C ILE A 270 -12.68 12.52 -11.09
N GLU A 271 -13.40 11.39 -11.12
CA GLU A 271 -12.81 10.06 -11.00
C GLU A 271 -11.88 9.79 -12.19
N ASN A 272 -12.32 10.11 -13.42
CA ASN A 272 -11.48 10.00 -14.61
C ASN A 272 -10.29 10.97 -14.60
N SER A 273 -10.43 12.20 -14.07
CA SER A 273 -9.31 13.15 -14.04
C SER A 273 -8.24 12.73 -13.06
N VAL A 274 -8.62 12.18 -11.91
CA VAL A 274 -7.69 11.64 -10.92
C VAL A 274 -7.04 10.36 -11.43
N ILE A 275 -7.82 9.42 -11.97
CA ILE A 275 -7.29 8.20 -12.61
C ILE A 275 -6.33 8.58 -13.76
N LYS A 276 -6.68 9.56 -14.61
CA LYS A 276 -5.79 10.03 -15.70
C LYS A 276 -4.55 10.74 -15.19
N GLN A 277 -4.62 11.43 -14.06
CA GLN A 277 -3.50 12.15 -13.46
C GLN A 277 -2.49 11.18 -12.83
N GLU A 278 -2.96 10.14 -12.15
CA GLU A 278 -2.10 9.08 -11.60
C GLU A 278 -1.56 8.16 -12.72
N ASN A 279 -2.40 7.85 -13.71
CA ASN A 279 -2.01 7.04 -14.87
C ASN A 279 -1.18 7.82 -15.92
N ARG A 280 -0.72 9.04 -15.63
CA ARG A 280 0.11 9.77 -16.59
C ARG A 280 1.53 9.18 -16.61
N ILE A 281 2.07 9.00 -17.80
CA ILE A 281 3.48 8.64 -17.98
C ILE A 281 4.31 9.83 -17.49
N ARG A 282 5.17 9.59 -16.50
CA ARG A 282 5.98 10.62 -15.82
C ARG A 282 7.21 10.98 -16.67
N SER A 283 7.94 12.05 -16.33
CA SER A 283 9.21 12.41 -16.99
C SER A 283 10.37 11.60 -16.39
N THR A 284 11.50 11.46 -17.09
CA THR A 284 12.75 10.92 -16.48
C THR A 284 13.33 11.82 -15.39
N GLU A 285 12.83 13.06 -15.24
CA GLU A 285 13.14 13.95 -14.11
C GLU A 285 12.37 13.58 -12.82
N ASP A 286 11.43 12.64 -12.90
CA ASP A 286 10.64 12.17 -11.77
C ASP A 286 11.46 11.23 -10.87
N VAL A 287 11.30 11.32 -9.55
CA VAL A 287 12.08 10.53 -8.59
C VAL A 287 11.87 9.02 -8.78
N ALA A 288 10.69 8.59 -9.25
CA ALA A 288 10.43 7.19 -9.54
C ALA A 288 11.33 6.61 -10.65
N TYR A 289 11.85 7.45 -11.57
CA TYR A 289 12.81 7.00 -12.59
C TYR A 289 14.08 6.45 -11.93
N GLU A 290 14.64 7.18 -10.96
CA GLU A 290 15.85 6.79 -10.24
C GLU A 290 15.65 5.48 -9.46
N GLN A 291 14.44 5.22 -8.96
CA GLN A 291 14.14 3.97 -8.25
C GLN A 291 14.25 2.75 -9.16
N TYR A 292 13.66 2.82 -10.36
CA TYR A 292 13.76 1.72 -11.32
C TYR A 292 15.17 1.62 -11.92
N HIS A 293 15.83 2.75 -12.19
CA HIS A 293 17.19 2.78 -12.73
C HIS A 293 18.22 2.14 -11.78
N ASN A 294 18.07 2.38 -10.47
CA ASN A 294 18.97 1.84 -9.46
C ASN A 294 18.58 0.42 -8.98
N ASN A 295 17.43 -0.12 -9.40
CA ASN A 295 16.96 -1.44 -8.97
C ASN A 295 17.53 -2.57 -9.85
N PRO A 296 18.34 -3.49 -9.30
CA PRO A 296 18.98 -4.56 -10.08
C PRO A 296 17.99 -5.60 -10.63
N GLY A 297 16.76 -5.65 -10.13
CA GLY A 297 15.69 -6.53 -10.62
C GLY A 297 15.08 -6.09 -11.96
N PHE A 298 15.37 -4.86 -12.40
CA PHE A 298 14.84 -4.31 -13.64
C PHE A 298 15.91 -4.15 -14.72
N THR A 299 15.46 -4.15 -15.97
CA THR A 299 16.27 -3.82 -17.14
C THR A 299 15.65 -2.65 -17.87
N GLU A 300 16.44 -1.61 -18.08
CA GLU A 300 16.02 -0.41 -18.81
C GLU A 300 15.96 -0.68 -20.32
N ILE A 301 14.89 -0.23 -20.96
CA ILE A 301 14.70 -0.27 -22.41
C ILE A 301 14.30 1.09 -22.95
N THR A 302 14.80 1.41 -24.14
CA THR A 302 14.44 2.65 -24.85
C THR A 302 13.42 2.35 -25.94
N ILE A 303 12.34 3.14 -25.97
CA ILE A 303 11.22 2.96 -26.89
C ILE A 303 11.00 4.27 -27.65
N ASN A 304 11.26 4.26 -28.96
CA ASN A 304 10.99 5.43 -29.79
C ASN A 304 9.48 5.56 -30.08
N LYS A 305 8.93 6.74 -29.78
CA LYS A 305 7.50 7.02 -29.91
C LYS A 305 7.00 6.85 -31.35
N GLU A 306 7.70 7.43 -32.32
CA GLU A 306 7.26 7.37 -33.72
C GLU A 306 7.24 5.94 -34.26
N THR A 307 8.30 5.17 -34.03
CA THR A 307 8.46 3.86 -34.67
C THR A 307 7.77 2.72 -33.94
N LEU A 308 7.76 2.74 -32.60
CA LEU A 308 7.28 1.63 -31.78
C LEU A 308 5.91 1.89 -31.16
N VAL A 309 5.46 3.16 -31.10
CA VAL A 309 4.15 3.50 -30.53
C VAL A 309 3.22 3.96 -31.64
N GLU A 310 3.55 5.03 -32.37
CA GLU A 310 2.68 5.65 -33.40
C GLU A 310 2.47 4.75 -34.63
N LYS A 311 3.51 4.02 -35.05
CA LYS A 311 3.43 3.10 -36.18
C LYS A 311 2.98 1.68 -35.82
N SER A 312 2.67 1.39 -34.56
CA SER A 312 2.18 0.07 -34.13
C SER A 312 0.71 -0.12 -34.49
N SER A 313 0.32 -1.33 -34.88
CA SER A 313 -1.07 -1.67 -35.17
C SER A 313 -1.95 -1.72 -33.92
N PHE A 314 -1.35 -1.98 -32.75
CA PHE A 314 -2.08 -2.22 -31.51
C PHE A 314 -1.80 -1.16 -30.43
N ALA A 315 -0.61 -0.56 -30.39
CA ALA A 315 -0.25 0.39 -29.33
C ALA A 315 -1.09 1.68 -29.32
N GLN A 316 -1.75 2.01 -30.42
CA GLN A 316 -2.64 3.18 -30.50
C GLN A 316 -4.05 2.94 -29.94
N ASN A 317 -4.34 1.75 -29.42
CA ASN A 317 -5.65 1.44 -28.86
C ASN A 317 -5.94 2.31 -27.62
N GLU A 318 -6.92 3.21 -27.75
CA GLU A 318 -7.30 4.15 -26.69
C GLU A 318 -7.71 3.45 -25.38
N LYS A 319 -8.27 2.24 -25.47
CA LYS A 319 -8.71 1.48 -24.30
C LYS A 319 -7.55 1.02 -23.42
N ILE A 320 -6.34 0.84 -23.99
CA ILE A 320 -5.12 0.52 -23.24
C ILE A 320 -4.66 1.74 -22.45
N LYS A 321 -4.68 2.91 -23.11
CA LYS A 321 -4.31 4.19 -22.49
C LYS A 321 -5.28 4.54 -21.35
N GLU A 322 -6.58 4.28 -21.53
CA GLU A 322 -7.61 4.47 -20.51
C GLU A 322 -7.45 3.52 -19.31
N SER A 323 -6.79 2.36 -19.46
CA SER A 323 -6.56 1.40 -18.38
C SER A 323 -5.25 1.63 -17.62
N GLY A 324 -4.55 2.75 -17.83
CA GLY A 324 -3.27 3.03 -17.16
C GLY A 324 -2.11 2.18 -17.65
N LEU A 325 -2.23 1.65 -18.88
CA LEU A 325 -1.23 0.81 -19.50
C LEU A 325 -0.57 1.53 -20.67
N PHE A 326 0.71 1.24 -20.81
CA PHE A 326 1.53 1.61 -21.95
C PHE A 326 1.63 0.42 -22.90
N ALA A 327 1.52 0.70 -24.19
CA ALA A 327 1.74 -0.29 -25.23
C ALA A 327 2.81 0.20 -26.19
N SER A 328 3.66 -0.73 -26.62
CA SER A 328 4.64 -0.49 -27.67
C SER A 328 4.92 -1.77 -28.45
N ARG A 329 5.11 -1.65 -29.75
CA ARG A 329 5.57 -2.75 -30.60
C ARG A 329 6.95 -3.21 -30.12
N ILE A 330 7.11 -4.52 -29.97
CA ILE A 330 8.42 -5.13 -29.75
C ILE A 330 9.26 -4.92 -31.02
N PRO A 331 10.49 -4.37 -30.92
CA PRO A 331 11.34 -4.12 -32.08
C PRO A 331 11.44 -5.33 -33.00
N THR A 332 11.61 -5.10 -34.30
CA THR A 332 11.75 -6.13 -35.35
C THR A 332 10.50 -6.97 -35.64
N THR A 333 9.40 -6.80 -34.91
CA THR A 333 8.12 -7.48 -35.18
C THR A 333 7.18 -6.57 -35.99
N TYR A 334 6.64 -7.03 -37.12
CA TYR A 334 5.82 -6.19 -38.02
C TYR A 334 4.71 -6.99 -38.70
N GLY A 335 3.69 -6.29 -39.18
CA GLY A 335 2.63 -6.88 -40.01
C GLY A 335 1.84 -7.94 -39.24
N LYS A 336 1.72 -9.15 -39.81
CA LYS A 336 0.95 -10.25 -39.19
C LYS A 336 1.65 -10.85 -37.97
N ASP A 337 2.97 -10.72 -37.90
CA ASP A 337 3.81 -11.24 -36.81
C ASP A 337 4.15 -10.14 -35.79
N GLU A 338 3.50 -8.97 -35.89
CA GLU A 338 3.68 -7.90 -34.93
C GLU A 338 3.28 -8.36 -33.52
N GLN A 339 4.17 -8.07 -32.58
CA GLN A 339 3.95 -8.28 -31.16
C GLN A 339 4.04 -6.94 -30.44
N THR A 340 3.13 -6.73 -29.49
CA THR A 340 3.03 -5.50 -28.71
C THR A 340 3.25 -5.82 -27.25
N LEU A 341 4.29 -5.23 -26.67
CA LEU A 341 4.59 -5.23 -25.25
C LEU A 341 3.61 -4.30 -24.52
N ILE A 342 3.05 -4.80 -23.42
CA ILE A 342 2.16 -4.05 -22.53
C ILE A 342 2.82 -3.93 -21.17
N LEU A 343 2.94 -2.70 -20.66
CA LEU A 343 3.50 -2.36 -19.35
C LEU A 343 2.57 -1.41 -18.59
N PRO A 344 2.61 -1.37 -17.25
CA PRO A 344 2.02 -0.28 -16.47
C PRO A 344 2.66 1.07 -16.82
N ASN A 345 1.87 2.16 -16.84
CA ASN A 345 2.42 3.50 -17.08
C ASN A 345 3.46 3.93 -16.04
N GLU A 346 3.41 3.38 -14.83
CA GLU A 346 4.38 3.63 -13.74
C GLU A 346 5.80 3.12 -14.06
N GLN A 347 5.92 2.13 -14.94
CA GLN A 347 7.21 1.59 -15.38
C GLN A 347 7.76 2.31 -16.61
N VAL A 348 7.10 3.39 -17.06
CA VAL A 348 7.40 4.09 -18.31
C VAL A 348 7.55 5.59 -18.05
N PHE A 349 8.59 6.17 -18.63
CA PHE A 349 8.99 7.56 -18.44
C PHE A 349 9.22 8.24 -19.78
N LEU A 350 8.86 9.50 -19.90
CA LEU A 350 9.08 10.34 -21.07
C LEU A 350 10.45 11.02 -20.98
N THR A 351 11.18 11.03 -22.10
CA THR A 351 12.40 11.80 -22.29
C THR A 351 12.47 12.37 -23.71
N ASP A 352 13.53 13.09 -24.04
CA ASP A 352 13.75 13.72 -25.36
C ASP A 352 12.56 14.58 -25.83
N ASP A 353 12.05 15.47 -24.97
CA ASP A 353 10.84 16.28 -25.23
C ASP A 353 9.60 15.44 -25.63
N GLY A 354 9.53 14.22 -25.10
CA GLY A 354 8.44 13.27 -25.33
C GLY A 354 8.50 12.53 -26.68
N LYS A 355 9.67 12.50 -27.33
CA LYS A 355 9.94 11.68 -28.53
C LYS A 355 10.38 10.26 -28.19
N THR A 356 10.83 10.04 -26.96
CA THR A 356 11.35 8.77 -26.50
C THR A 356 10.71 8.42 -25.16
N TYR A 357 10.44 7.12 -24.97
CA TYR A 357 10.10 6.58 -23.67
C TYR A 357 11.27 5.73 -23.16
N ILE A 358 11.53 5.82 -21.87
CA ILE A 358 12.33 4.85 -21.14
C ILE A 358 11.36 3.95 -20.37
N ALA A 359 11.50 2.65 -20.49
CA ALA A 359 10.67 1.70 -19.76
C ALA A 359 11.52 0.67 -19.03
N PHE A 360 10.98 0.08 -17.97
CA PHE A 360 11.70 -0.90 -17.15
C PHE A 360 11.01 -2.25 -17.18
N LEU A 361 11.76 -3.28 -17.57
CA LEU A 361 11.30 -4.67 -17.60
C LEU A 361 11.81 -5.41 -16.36
N GLU A 362 10.91 -6.04 -15.60
CA GLU A 362 11.31 -7.01 -14.57
C GLU A 362 12.04 -8.19 -15.21
N LYS A 363 13.28 -8.47 -14.77
CA LYS A 363 14.15 -9.48 -15.39
C LYS A 363 13.53 -10.87 -15.39
N ASP A 364 12.96 -11.27 -14.26
CA ASP A 364 12.51 -12.64 -14.01
C ASP A 364 11.05 -12.89 -14.39
N LYS A 365 10.26 -11.84 -14.63
CA LYS A 365 8.85 -11.96 -14.99
C LYS A 365 8.61 -11.88 -16.49
N SER A 366 7.55 -12.54 -16.95
CA SER A 366 7.10 -12.50 -18.35
C SER A 366 6.05 -11.40 -18.55
N PRO A 367 6.40 -10.25 -19.14
CA PRO A 367 5.45 -9.16 -19.36
C PRO A 367 4.37 -9.57 -20.37
N LEU A 368 3.21 -8.92 -20.31
CA LEU A 368 2.11 -9.19 -21.24
C LEU A 368 2.51 -8.80 -22.67
N VAL A 369 2.31 -9.72 -23.61
CA VAL A 369 2.55 -9.52 -25.03
C VAL A 369 1.28 -9.84 -25.81
N MET A 370 0.93 -8.95 -26.74
CA MET A 370 -0.26 -9.05 -27.59
C MET A 370 0.16 -9.24 -29.04
N LEU A 371 -0.51 -10.13 -29.75
CA LEU A 371 -0.35 -10.32 -31.19
C LEU A 371 -1.09 -9.20 -31.96
N ALA A 372 -0.75 -9.02 -33.24
CA ALA A 372 -1.37 -8.05 -34.13
C ALA A 372 -2.91 -8.13 -34.20
N ASN A 373 -3.47 -9.32 -33.97
CA ASN A 373 -4.91 -9.59 -33.95
C ASN A 373 -5.59 -9.26 -32.60
N GLY A 374 -4.84 -8.76 -31.62
CA GLY A 374 -5.33 -8.42 -30.28
C GLY A 374 -5.52 -9.62 -29.35
N MET A 375 -4.98 -10.79 -29.68
CA MET A 375 -4.93 -11.94 -28.76
C MET A 375 -3.65 -11.91 -27.93
N PRO A 376 -3.70 -12.28 -26.64
CA PRO A 376 -2.50 -12.42 -25.81
C PRO A 376 -1.68 -13.63 -26.26
N VAL A 377 -0.35 -13.49 -26.23
CA VAL A 377 0.58 -14.63 -26.31
C VAL A 377 0.42 -15.47 -25.04
N SER A 378 0.46 -16.80 -25.15
CA SER A 378 0.34 -17.70 -23.99
C SER A 378 1.46 -17.45 -22.97
N VAL A 379 1.14 -17.51 -21.68
CA VAL A 379 2.11 -17.34 -20.59
C VAL A 379 3.31 -18.29 -20.73
N THR A 380 3.08 -19.52 -21.22
CA THR A 380 4.12 -20.53 -21.46
C THR A 380 5.06 -20.21 -22.63
N GLU A 381 4.66 -19.30 -23.52
CA GLU A 381 5.40 -18.90 -24.71
C GLU A 381 6.05 -17.51 -24.56
N ARG A 382 5.65 -16.75 -23.54
CA ARG A 382 6.22 -15.42 -23.26
C ARG A 382 7.64 -15.55 -22.73
N LYS A 383 8.51 -14.68 -23.23
CA LYS A 383 9.87 -14.51 -22.71
C LYS A 383 9.82 -13.68 -21.44
N ASN A 384 10.69 -13.98 -20.48
CA ASN A 384 10.91 -13.09 -19.33
C ASN A 384 11.59 -11.77 -19.78
N GLY A 385 11.54 -10.74 -18.94
CA GLY A 385 12.03 -9.40 -19.29
C GLY A 385 13.50 -9.39 -19.71
N GLU A 386 14.34 -10.19 -19.04
CA GLU A 386 15.77 -10.26 -19.38
C GLU A 386 16.01 -10.86 -20.78
N LYS A 387 15.29 -11.93 -21.13
CA LYS A 387 15.37 -12.53 -22.47
C LYS A 387 14.74 -11.63 -23.53
N LEU A 388 13.64 -10.95 -23.20
CA LEU A 388 12.99 -10.00 -24.09
C LEU A 388 13.92 -8.82 -24.43
N PHE A 389 14.61 -8.29 -23.43
CA PHE A 389 15.64 -7.26 -23.60
C PHE A 389 16.73 -7.71 -24.56
N ARG A 390 17.43 -8.81 -24.26
CA ARG A 390 18.53 -9.33 -25.08
C ARG A 390 18.13 -9.63 -26.52
N ASP A 391 16.93 -10.17 -26.72
CA ASP A 391 16.52 -10.64 -28.03
C ASP A 391 16.10 -9.50 -28.96
N TYR A 392 15.55 -8.40 -28.43
CA TYR A 392 14.88 -7.36 -29.22
C TYR A 392 15.35 -5.93 -28.96
N TYR A 393 15.73 -5.59 -27.72
CA TYR A 393 16.04 -4.21 -27.32
C TYR A 393 17.55 -3.94 -27.25
N ASP A 394 18.34 -4.90 -26.79
CA ASP A 394 19.81 -4.80 -26.70
C ASP A 394 20.48 -4.72 -28.08
N LYS A 395 19.86 -5.31 -29.11
CA LYS A 395 20.37 -5.33 -30.49
C LYS A 395 20.28 -3.98 -31.22
N VAL A 396 19.66 -2.97 -30.61
CA VAL A 396 19.45 -1.66 -31.21
C VAL A 396 20.50 -0.70 -30.64
N GLU A 397 21.72 -0.73 -31.18
CA GLU A 397 22.73 0.28 -30.84
C GLU A 397 22.25 1.66 -31.24
N ARG A 398 22.03 2.51 -30.25
CA ARG A 398 21.84 3.95 -30.41
C ARG A 398 23.06 4.59 -29.73
N GLU A 399 23.85 5.37 -30.48
CA GLU A 399 24.99 6.13 -29.97
C GLU A 399 24.57 7.25 -28.98
N PHE A 400 23.86 6.91 -27.90
CA PHE A 400 23.43 7.86 -26.87
C PHE A 400 24.55 8.16 -25.84
N TYR A 401 25.55 7.28 -25.72
CA TYR A 401 26.62 7.42 -24.73
C TYR A 401 27.68 8.50 -25.01
N LYS A 402 27.62 9.24 -26.12
CA LYS A 402 28.66 10.22 -26.49
C LYS A 402 28.33 11.70 -26.28
N LYS A 403 27.16 12.07 -25.74
CA LYS A 403 26.82 13.50 -25.54
C LYS A 403 26.63 13.97 -24.09
N GLU A 404 26.41 13.10 -23.12
CA GLU A 404 26.24 13.54 -21.71
C GLU A 404 27.52 13.52 -20.86
N GLN A 405 28.58 12.82 -21.28
CA GLN A 405 29.87 12.93 -20.58
C GLN A 405 30.62 14.24 -20.86
N LEU A 406 30.24 14.97 -21.91
CA LEU A 406 30.84 16.27 -22.24
C LEU A 406 30.16 17.45 -21.51
N SER A 407 28.94 17.31 -21.00
CA SER A 407 28.27 18.36 -20.20
C SER A 407 28.61 18.24 -18.70
N HIS A 408 28.73 17.02 -18.17
CA HIS A 408 29.07 16.82 -16.75
C HIS A 408 30.53 17.14 -16.40
N THR A 409 31.45 17.02 -17.36
CA THR A 409 32.86 17.40 -17.14
C THR A 409 33.07 18.91 -17.27
N ALA A 410 32.31 19.60 -18.12
CA ALA A 410 32.40 21.05 -18.28
C ALA A 410 31.82 21.83 -17.08
N ASN A 411 30.73 21.35 -16.48
CA ASN A 411 30.10 22.00 -15.33
C ASN A 411 30.89 21.79 -14.02
N LYS A 412 31.50 20.63 -13.80
CA LYS A 412 32.35 20.38 -12.61
C LYS A 412 33.62 21.23 -12.58
N VAL A 413 34.21 21.55 -13.74
CA VAL A 413 35.42 22.41 -13.81
C VAL A 413 35.07 23.89 -13.59
N GLN A 414 33.87 24.35 -13.95
CA GLN A 414 33.43 25.72 -13.67
C GLN A 414 33.00 25.94 -12.21
N GLU A 415 32.43 24.93 -11.54
CA GLU A 415 32.10 25.02 -10.11
C GLU A 415 33.33 24.90 -9.21
N SER A 416 34.32 24.07 -9.54
CA SER A 416 35.60 24.01 -8.80
C SER A 416 36.44 25.29 -8.95
N ALA A 417 36.32 25.99 -10.09
CA ALA A 417 37.00 27.28 -10.29
C ALA A 417 36.32 28.45 -9.55
N LYS A 418 35.02 28.35 -9.25
CA LYS A 418 34.29 29.35 -8.45
C LYS A 418 34.42 29.14 -6.95
N SER A 419 34.58 27.90 -6.47
CA SER A 419 34.77 27.62 -5.04
C SER A 419 36.19 27.93 -4.52
N MET A 420 37.20 27.99 -5.39
CA MET A 420 38.56 28.43 -5.01
C MET A 420 38.74 29.96 -4.93
N ALA A 421 37.74 30.77 -5.31
CA ALA A 421 37.86 32.23 -5.34
C ALA A 421 37.27 32.95 -4.11
N THR A 422 36.71 32.23 -3.13
CA THR A 422 36.03 32.83 -1.95
C THR A 422 36.39 32.21 -0.59
N GLU A 423 37.62 31.72 -0.41
CA GLU A 423 38.18 31.52 0.94
C GLU A 423 39.16 32.64 1.29
N LYS A 424 38.76 33.48 2.26
CA LYS A 424 39.58 34.53 2.86
C LYS A 424 40.85 33.92 3.47
N ILE A 425 42.01 34.42 3.05
CA ILE A 425 43.28 34.20 3.74
C ILE A 425 43.18 34.81 5.15
N PRO A 426 43.41 34.07 6.24
CA PRO A 426 43.46 34.64 7.58
C PRO A 426 44.73 35.50 7.76
N SER A 427 44.56 36.74 8.20
CA SER A 427 45.66 37.66 8.49
C SER A 427 46.37 37.29 9.79
N VAL A 428 47.68 37.01 9.70
CA VAL A 428 48.56 36.80 10.85
C VAL A 428 49.01 38.17 11.39
N PRO A 429 48.98 38.44 12.72
CA PRO A 429 49.43 39.71 13.25
C PRO A 429 50.96 39.85 13.24
N ILE A 430 51.47 40.90 12.61
CA ILE A 430 52.88 41.26 12.62
C ILE A 430 53.20 41.97 13.94
N LYS A 431 54.04 41.36 14.79
CA LYS A 431 54.77 42.06 15.85
C LYS A 431 55.89 42.86 15.21
N ILE A 432 55.93 44.18 15.44
CA ILE A 432 57.09 45.02 15.17
C ILE A 432 57.72 45.38 16.53
N LYS A 433 59.04 45.26 16.59
CA LYS A 433 59.93 45.62 17.70
C LYS A 433 59.88 47.10 18.02
#